data_AF-A0A938IYA1-F1
#
_entry.id   AF-A0A938IYA1-F1
#
_cell.length_a   1.000
_cell.length_b   1.000
_cell.length_c   1.000
_cell.angle_alpha   90.00
_cell.angle_beta   90.00
_cell.angle_gamma   90.00
#
_symmetry.space_group_name_H-M   'P 1'
#
loop_
_entity.id
_entity.type
_entity.pdbx_description
1 polymer ?
#
loop_
_entity_poly.entity_id
_entity_poly.type
_entity_poly.pdbx_seq_one_letter_code
_entity_poly.pdbx_strand_id
1 'polypeptide(L)' 'MATAAPPASLRVGLAQINPRVGDLAHNLAKVEEFLARAEAAGCDLVAFPELTLSGYP' A
#
# COMPACT_ATOMS: atom_id res chain seq x y z
N MET A 1 -21.62 -7.50 2.13
CA MET A 1 -20.41 -7.67 1.30
C MET A 1 -20.58 -8.96 0.52
N ALA A 2 -20.70 -8.88 -0.81
CA ALA A 2 -20.76 -10.08 -1.64
C ALA A 2 -19.41 -10.79 -1.56
N THR A 3 -19.41 -12.09 -1.25
CA THR A 3 -18.20 -12.90 -1.27
C THR A 3 -17.94 -13.30 -2.72
N ALA A 4 -16.93 -12.73 -3.35
CA ALA A 4 -16.42 -13.24 -4.62
C ALA A 4 -15.72 -14.59 -4.36
N ALA A 5 -15.85 -15.54 -5.29
CA ALA A 5 -15.03 -16.75 -5.26
C ALA A 5 -13.54 -16.34 -5.27
N PRO A 6 -12.65 -17.04 -4.53
CA PRO A 6 -11.25 -16.66 -4.45
C PRO A 6 -10.65 -16.64 -5.87
N PRO A 7 -9.88 -15.60 -6.23
CA PRO A 7 -9.29 -15.50 -7.55
C PRO A 7 -8.35 -16.69 -7.78
N ALA A 8 -8.26 -17.16 -9.03
CA ALA A 8 -7.38 -18.27 -9.40
C ALA A 8 -5.88 -17.94 -9.15
N SER A 9 -5.55 -16.66 -9.04
CA SER A 9 -4.23 -16.14 -8.64
C SER A 9 -4.40 -14.84 -7.87
N LEU A 10 -3.67 -14.67 -6.76
CA LEU A 10 -3.62 -13.41 -6.01
C LEU A 10 -2.43 -12.56 -6.49
N ARG A 11 -2.70 -11.33 -6.96
CA ARG A 11 -1.67 -10.38 -7.38
C ARG A 11 -1.33 -9.43 -6.23
N VAL A 12 -0.11 -9.56 -5.71
CA VAL A 12 0.35 -8.78 -4.55
C VAL A 12 1.37 -7.73 -5.01
N GLY A 13 1.12 -6.46 -4.66
CA GLY A 13 2.06 -5.35 -4.82
C GLY A 13 2.89 -5.14 -3.55
N LEU A 14 4.19 -4.83 -3.71
CA LEU A 14 5.05 -4.41 -2.61
C LEU A 14 5.40 -2.93 -2.81
N ALA A 15 4.81 -2.06 -1.98
CA ALA A 15 4.98 -0.63 -2.05
C ALA A 15 6.23 -0.18 -1.27
N GLN A 16 7.40 -0.38 -1.87
CA GLN A 16 8.65 0.09 -1.29
C GLN A 16 8.73 1.63 -1.41
N ILE A 17 8.62 2.30 -0.26
CA ILE A 17 8.62 3.76 -0.14
C ILE A 17 9.61 4.22 0.94
N ASN A 18 9.98 5.50 0.88
CA ASN A 18 10.85 6.14 1.86
C ASN A 18 10.01 7.08 2.76
N PRO A 19 9.47 6.59 3.89
CA PRO A 19 8.71 7.41 4.81
C PRO A 19 9.63 8.41 5.54
N ARG A 20 9.06 9.53 5.97
CA ARG A 20 9.74 10.56 6.77
C ARG A 20 9.34 10.43 8.24
N VAL A 21 10.31 10.39 9.14
CA VAL A 21 10.05 10.28 10.59
C VAL A 21 9.19 11.46 11.07
N GLY A 22 8.02 11.14 11.65
CA GLY A 22 7.09 12.09 12.24
C GLY A 22 6.17 12.85 11.26
N ASP A 23 6.40 12.75 9.95
CA ASP A 23 5.62 13.48 8.93
C ASP A 23 4.43 12.65 8.43
N LEU A 24 3.38 12.57 9.25
CA LEU A 24 2.18 11.79 8.98
C LEU A 24 1.50 12.18 7.65
N ALA A 25 1.44 13.48 7.36
CA ALA A 25 0.76 14.00 6.17
C ALA A 25 1.50 13.59 4.89
N HIS A 26 2.83 13.74 4.88
CA HIS A 26 3.65 13.27 3.76
C HIS A 26 3.53 11.76 3.55
N ASN A 27 3.61 10.99 4.64
CA ASN A 27 3.60 9.54 4.57
C ASN A 27 2.22 9.01 4.14
N LEU A 28 1.13 9.63 4.58
CA LEU A 28 -0.21 9.30 4.10
C LEU A 28 -0.36 9.58 2.60
N ALA A 29 0.10 10.74 2.12
CA ALA A 29 0.08 11.04 0.68
C ALA A 29 0.89 10.02 -0.13
N LYS A 30 2.01 9.50 0.42
CA LYS A 30 2.77 8.42 -0.20
C LYS A 30 2.03 7.09 -0.25
N VAL A 31 1.29 6.75 0.80
CA VAL A 31 0.42 5.56 0.83
C VAL A 31 -0.66 5.66 -0.23
N GLU A 32 -1.34 6.81 -0.33
CA GLU A 32 -2.39 7.05 -1.33
C GLU A 32 -1.86 6.95 -2.76
N GLU A 33 -0.68 7.54 -3.03
CA GLU A 33 0.00 7.44 -4.33
C GLU A 33 0.26 5.98 -4.73
N PHE A 34 0.79 5.17 -3.81
CA PHE A 34 1.15 3.79 -4.09
C PHE A 34 -0.05 2.85 -4.11
N LEU A 35 -1.11 3.16 -3.35
CA LEU A 35 -2.38 2.46 -3.44
C LEU A 35 -2.99 2.63 -4.83
N ALA A 36 -3.08 3.86 -5.34
CA ALA A 36 -3.58 4.13 -6.69
C ALA A 36 -2.75 3.41 -7.78
N ARG A 37 -1.43 3.32 -7.59
CA ARG A 37 -0.54 2.54 -8.49
C ARG A 37 -0.83 1.04 -8.43
N ALA A 38 -1.09 0.49 -7.25
CA ALA A 38 -1.43 -0.92 -7.10
C ALA A 38 -2.79 -1.25 -7.73
N GLU A 39 -3.79 -0.38 -7.55
CA GLU A 39 -5.09 -0.48 -8.20
C GLU A 39 -4.95 -0.46 -9.72
N ALA A 40 -4.20 0.50 -10.27
CA ALA A 40 -3.93 0.60 -11.71
C ALA A 40 -3.17 -0.61 -12.26
N ALA A 41 -2.33 -1.25 -11.44
CA ALA A 41 -1.62 -2.49 -11.79
C ALA A 41 -2.52 -3.74 -11.71
N GLY A 42 -3.73 -3.63 -11.15
CA GLY A 42 -4.64 -4.76 -10.90
C GLY A 42 -4.13 -5.67 -9.79
N CYS A 43 -3.54 -5.11 -8.75
CA CYS A 43 -3.21 -5.83 -7.51
C CYS A 43 -4.47 -6.04 -6.68
N ASP A 44 -4.61 -7.23 -6.10
CA ASP A 44 -5.66 -7.57 -5.13
C ASP A 44 -5.27 -7.14 -3.71
N LEU A 45 -3.96 -7.06 -3.44
CA LEU A 45 -3.39 -6.63 -2.16
C LEU A 45 -2.12 -5.83 -2.43
N VAL A 46 -1.89 -4.79 -1.62
CA VAL A 46 -0.61 -4.08 -1.56
C VAL A 46 -0.10 -4.04 -0.13
N ALA A 47 1.16 -4.41 0.05
CA ALA A 47 1.84 -4.36 1.35
C ALA A 47 2.78 -3.15 1.41
N PHE A 48 2.80 -2.50 2.56
CA PHE A 48 3.66 -1.36 2.87
C PHE A 48 4.69 -1.72 3.96
N PRO A 49 5.81 -0.98 4.08
CA PRO A 49 6.77 -1.17 5.16
C PRO A 49 6.16 -1.02 6.55
N GLU A 50 6.83 -1.59 7.55
CA GLU A 50 6.51 -1.36 8.95
C GLU A 50 6.61 0.13 9.29
N LEU A 51 5.73 0.62 10.17
CA LEU A 51 5.68 2.02 10.60
C LEU A 51 5.58 3.04 9.46
N THR A 52 4.99 2.66 8.31
CA THR A 52 4.89 3.53 7.13
C THR A 52 4.36 4.93 7.43
N LEU A 53 3.35 5.08 8.31
CA LEU A 53 2.78 6.39 8.62
C LEU A 53 3.66 7.23 9.54
N SER A 54 4.24 6.65 10.58
CA SER A 54 5.09 7.39 11.54
C SER A 54 6.53 7.55 11.07
N GLY A 55 6.99 6.73 10.12
CA GLY A 55 8.40 6.53 9.81
C GLY A 55 9.10 5.70 10.90
N TYR A 56 10.17 5.01 10.49
CA TYR A 56 11.09 4.32 11.38
C TYR A 56 12.27 5.26 11.72
N PRO A 57 12.74 5.37 12.98
CA PRO A 57 13.86 6.23 13.36
C PRO A 57 15.15 6.00 12.57
#